data_AF-A0A9P6ZHM1-F1
#
_entry.id   AF-A0A9P6ZHM1-F1
#
_cell.length_a   1.000
_cell.length_b   1.000
_cell.length_c   1.000
_cell.angle_alpha   90.00
_cell.angle_beta   90.00
_cell.angle_gamma   90.00
#
_symmetry.space_group_name_H-M   'P 1'
#
loop_
_entity.id
_entity.type
_entity.pdbx_description
1 polymer ?
#
loop_
_entity_poly.entity_id
_entity_poly.type
_entity_poly.pdbx_seq_one_letter_code
_entity_poly.pdbx_strand_id
1 'polypeptide(L)'
;DLEEGLFKGKVLLQAYKAIFTSPSSAKNVEGDGDGIDVIQNNRHAKRSAFRVKVKKHVAQIIKMRKVTPHSIAIMILPVRFALSSIMSWHSVDGDFDYEQFWRVIVDFFKRAPGRVAQQRVNVLLKWWTRCIV
;
A
#
# COMPACT_ATOMS: atom_id res chain seq x y z
N ASP A 1 -13.60 10.04 5.57
CA ASP A 1 -13.70 8.78 6.35
C ASP A 1 -12.34 8.30 6.86
N LEU A 2 -12.28 7.51 7.95
CA LEU A 2 -11.01 6.93 8.48
C LEU A 2 -10.21 6.18 7.40
N GLU A 3 -10.89 5.55 6.44
CA GLU A 3 -10.29 4.80 5.34
C GLU A 3 -9.49 5.69 4.36
N GLU A 4 -9.92 6.93 4.15
CA GLU A 4 -9.29 7.86 3.22
C GLU A 4 -8.00 8.45 3.78
N GLY A 5 -7.99 8.78 5.08
CA GLY A 5 -6.78 9.25 5.76
C GLY A 5 -5.78 8.13 6.06
N LEU A 6 -6.26 6.99 6.58
CA LEU A 6 -5.38 5.94 7.10
C LEU A 6 -4.89 4.98 6.00
N PHE A 7 -5.73 4.61 5.04
CA PHE A 7 -5.41 3.55 4.06
C PHE A 7 -5.28 4.04 2.62
N LYS A 8 -5.59 5.30 2.32
CA LYS A 8 -5.41 5.89 0.98
C LYS A 8 -4.40 7.05 0.95
N GLY A 9 -3.66 7.27 2.04
CA GLY A 9 -2.66 8.33 2.11
C GLY A 9 -1.54 8.18 1.09
N LYS A 10 -1.06 9.31 0.56
CA LYS A 10 0.01 9.37 -0.45
C LYS A 10 1.29 8.66 -0.02
N VAL A 11 1.73 8.89 1.21
CA VAL A 11 2.98 8.32 1.76
C VAL A 11 2.96 6.80 1.72
N LEU A 12 1.81 6.19 2.04
CA LEU A 12 1.62 4.74 2.02
C LEU A 12 1.71 4.20 0.59
N LEU A 13 1.07 4.85 -0.38
CA LEU A 13 1.17 4.46 -1.78
C LEU A 13 2.61 4.57 -2.30
N GLN A 14 3.32 5.65 -1.96
CA GLN A 14 4.72 5.86 -2.34
C GLN A 14 5.63 4.77 -1.76
N ALA A 15 5.52 4.49 -0.46
CA ALA A 15 6.30 3.46 0.21
C ALA A 15 6.00 2.06 -0.38
N TYR A 16 4.73 1.73 -0.61
CA TYR A 16 4.35 0.46 -1.23
C TYR A 16 4.94 0.32 -2.63
N LYS A 17 4.86 1.37 -3.46
CA LYS A 17 5.42 1.35 -4.82
C LYS A 17 6.95 1.28 -4.80
N ALA A 18 7.61 1.96 -3.87
CA ALA A 18 9.06 1.90 -3.74
C ALA A 18 9.56 0.48 -3.43
N ILE A 19 8.84 -0.27 -2.58
CA ILE A 19 9.22 -1.64 -2.17
C ILE A 19 8.82 -2.67 -3.23
N PHE A 20 7.56 -2.65 -3.68
CA PHE A 20 7.02 -3.72 -4.52
C PHE A 20 7.17 -3.45 -6.01
N THR A 21 7.33 -2.21 -6.44
CA THR A 21 7.42 -1.85 -7.86
C THR A 21 8.78 -1.23 -8.18
N SER A 22 8.85 0.08 -8.41
CA SER A 22 10.11 0.77 -8.62
C SER A 22 10.10 2.17 -7.98
N PRO A 23 11.27 2.71 -7.62
CA PRO A 23 11.38 4.09 -7.12
C PRO A 23 10.79 5.13 -8.08
N SER A 24 10.95 4.92 -9.40
CA SER A 24 10.35 5.80 -10.41
C SER A 24 8.82 5.76 -10.40
N SER A 25 8.21 4.60 -10.10
CA SER A 25 6.76 4.47 -9.97
C SER A 25 6.23 5.20 -8.73
N ALA A 26 6.99 5.18 -7.63
CA ALA A 26 6.65 5.91 -6.41
C ALA A 26 6.63 7.44 -6.61
N LYS A 27 7.53 7.98 -7.44
CA LYS A 27 7.59 9.43 -7.74
C LYS A 27 6.35 9.95 -8.48
N ASN A 28 5.63 9.08 -9.20
CA ASN A 28 4.44 9.45 -9.98
C ASN A 28 3.14 9.43 -9.14
N VAL A 29 3.24 9.26 -7.82
CA VAL A 29 2.10 9.43 -6.92
C VAL A 29 2.00 10.91 -6.58
N GLU A 30 1.09 11.59 -7.26
CA GLU A 30 0.69 12.97 -6.95
C GLU A 30 -0.57 12.92 -6.06
N GLY A 31 -0.90 14.03 -5.40
CA GLY A 31 -2.14 14.19 -4.61
C GLY A 31 -2.31 13.32 -3.34
N ASP A 32 -3.14 13.81 -2.41
CA ASP A 32 -3.89 12.96 -1.47
C ASP A 32 -5.31 12.83 -2.04
N GLY A 33 -5.88 11.61 -2.08
CA GLY A 33 -7.24 11.45 -2.60
C GLY A 33 -7.60 10.06 -3.12
N ASP A 34 -8.46 10.02 -4.12
CA ASP A 34 -9.06 8.82 -4.70
C ASP A 34 -8.13 8.03 -5.64
N GLY A 35 -6.86 8.42 -5.75
CA GLY A 35 -5.82 7.77 -6.55
C GLY A 35 -6.09 7.75 -8.06
N ILE A 36 -7.01 8.56 -8.58
CA ILE A 36 -7.31 8.64 -10.02
C ILE A 36 -6.07 9.01 -10.83
N ASP A 37 -5.33 10.00 -10.38
CA ASP A 37 -4.07 10.47 -10.93
C ASP A 37 -2.99 9.37 -10.93
N VAL A 38 -2.85 8.63 -9.83
CA VAL A 38 -1.94 7.47 -9.74
C VAL A 38 -2.29 6.41 -10.79
N ILE A 39 -3.58 6.11 -10.94
CA ILE A 39 -4.07 5.13 -11.92
C ILE A 39 -3.81 5.62 -13.34
N GLN A 40 -4.02 6.91 -13.61
CA GLN A 40 -3.79 7.51 -14.92
C GLN A 40 -2.29 7.49 -15.28
N ASN A 41 -1.43 7.89 -14.34
CA ASN A 41 0.02 7.86 -14.50
C ASN A 41 0.54 6.44 -14.76
N ASN A 42 0.02 5.43 -14.06
CA ASN A 42 0.35 4.02 -14.33
C ASN A 42 0.02 3.60 -15.77
N ARG A 43 -1.15 4.02 -16.29
CA ARG A 43 -1.55 3.73 -17.69
C ARG A 43 -0.61 4.38 -18.69
N HIS A 44 -0.22 5.63 -18.45
CA HIS A 44 0.76 6.33 -19.30
C HIS A 44 2.13 5.63 -19.27
N ALA A 45 2.63 5.27 -18.08
CA ALA A 45 3.89 4.54 -17.93
C ALA A 45 3.85 3.16 -18.62
N LYS A 46 2.73 2.44 -18.57
CA LYS A 46 2.59 1.14 -19.26
C LYS A 46 2.67 1.26 -20.77
N ARG A 47 2.14 2.36 -21.34
CA ARG A 47 2.24 2.66 -22.78
C ARG A 47 3.68 2.99 -23.19
N SER A 48 4.43 3.71 -22.35
CA SER A 48 5.83 4.05 -22.65
C SER A 48 6.78 2.86 -22.42
N ALA A 49 6.50 1.99 -21.45
CA ALA A 49 7.30 0.81 -21.13
C ALA A 49 7.43 -0.19 -22.27
N PHE A 50 6.53 -0.16 -23.27
CA PHE A 50 6.65 -0.96 -24.48
C PHE A 50 7.86 -0.56 -25.35
N ARG A 51 8.38 0.66 -25.15
CA ARG A 51 9.52 1.21 -25.91
C ARG A 51 10.87 0.98 -25.25
N VAL A 52 10.91 0.62 -23.96
CA VAL A 52 12.16 0.49 -23.19
C VAL A 52 12.12 -0.78 -22.33
N LYS A 53 13.12 -1.65 -22.47
CA LYS A 53 13.25 -2.85 -21.62
C LYS A 53 13.62 -2.42 -20.19
N VAL A 54 12.70 -2.62 -19.24
CA VAL A 54 12.91 -2.33 -17.82
C VAL A 54 13.14 -3.65 -17.05
N LYS A 55 13.99 -3.61 -16.02
CA LYS A 55 14.17 -4.74 -15.09
C LYS A 55 12.84 -5.13 -14.44
N LYS A 56 12.66 -6.42 -14.16
CA LYS A 56 11.47 -6.92 -13.44
C LYS A 56 11.45 -6.36 -12.01
N HIS A 57 10.30 -5.87 -11.58
CA HIS A 57 10.11 -5.41 -10.20
C HIS A 57 9.61 -6.53 -9.28
N VAL A 58 9.67 -6.33 -7.95
CA VAL A 58 9.32 -7.35 -6.95
C VAL A 58 7.92 -7.92 -7.17
N ALA A 59 6.91 -7.09 -7.42
CA ALA A 59 5.54 -7.52 -7.70
C ALA A 59 5.45 -8.43 -8.94
N GLN A 60 6.26 -8.18 -9.98
CA GLN A 60 6.37 -9.08 -11.14
C GLN A 60 7.08 -10.39 -10.80
N ILE A 61 8.14 -10.35 -9.97
CA ILE A 61 8.89 -11.53 -9.55
C ILE A 61 8.00 -12.47 -8.74
N ILE A 62 7.27 -11.94 -7.75
CA ILE A 62 6.35 -12.71 -6.91
C ILE A 62 4.98 -12.95 -7.58
N LYS A 63 4.81 -12.52 -8.84
CA LYS A 63 3.57 -12.63 -9.62
C LYS A 63 2.33 -12.08 -8.88
N MET A 64 2.49 -10.96 -8.18
CA MET A 64 1.42 -10.27 -7.45
C MET A 64 0.37 -9.75 -8.44
N ARG A 65 -0.78 -10.43 -8.51
CA ARG A 65 -1.93 -10.02 -9.33
C ARG A 65 -2.95 -9.17 -8.58
N LYS A 66 -2.96 -9.28 -7.26
CA LYS A 66 -3.85 -8.56 -6.34
C LYS A 66 -3.05 -8.18 -5.11
N VAL A 67 -3.28 -6.98 -4.61
CA VAL A 67 -2.73 -6.55 -3.32
C VAL A 67 -3.40 -7.38 -2.22
N THR A 68 -2.61 -7.83 -1.25
CA THR A 68 -3.10 -8.65 -0.14
C THR A 68 -3.16 -7.82 1.14
N PRO A 69 -4.08 -8.15 2.07
CA PRO A 69 -4.08 -7.53 3.40
C PRO A 69 -2.72 -7.56 4.10
N HIS A 70 -2.02 -8.69 4.00
CA HIS A 70 -0.71 -8.87 4.63
C HIS A 70 0.35 -7.96 4.01
N SER A 71 0.36 -7.80 2.69
CA SER A 71 1.35 -6.92 2.03
C SER A 71 1.12 -5.45 2.37
N ILE A 72 -0.14 -5.03 2.58
CA ILE A 72 -0.47 -3.70 3.11
C ILE A 72 0.03 -3.58 4.56
N ALA A 73 -0.29 -4.54 5.43
CA ALA A 73 0.11 -4.53 6.83
C ALA A 73 1.64 -4.49 7.01
N ILE A 74 2.37 -5.31 6.25
CA ILE A 74 3.84 -5.32 6.24
C ILE A 74 4.42 -3.96 5.85
N MET A 75 3.72 -3.18 5.02
CA MET A 75 4.19 -1.86 4.57
C MET A 75 3.83 -0.74 5.56
N ILE A 76 2.66 -0.80 6.19
CA ILE A 76 2.24 0.21 7.17
C ILE A 76 3.20 0.24 8.38
N LEU A 77 3.73 -0.92 8.79
CA LEU A 77 4.67 -1.05 9.90
C LEU A 77 5.94 -0.17 9.74
N PRO A 78 6.75 -0.29 8.67
CA PRO A 78 7.91 0.56 8.45
C PRO A 78 7.54 2.03 8.18
N VAL A 79 6.39 2.32 7.58
CA VAL A 79 5.94 3.72 7.41
C VAL A 79 5.63 4.36 8.75
N ARG A 80 4.96 3.64 9.67
CA ARG A 80 4.73 4.12 11.02
C ARG A 80 6.05 4.42 11.74
N PHE A 81 7.01 3.49 11.68
CA PHE A 81 8.33 3.68 12.28
C PHE A 81 9.03 4.92 11.70
N ALA A 82 9.03 5.09 10.38
CA ALA A 82 9.64 6.24 9.71
C ALA A 82 8.97 7.58 10.07
N LEU A 83 7.68 7.57 10.45
CA LEU A 83 6.94 8.74 10.92
C LEU A 83 7.04 8.95 12.43
N SER A 84 7.65 8.03 13.15
CA SER A 84 7.81 8.10 14.61
C SER A 84 9.16 8.69 15.00
N SER A 85 9.28 9.15 16.25
CA SER A 85 10.55 9.62 16.82
C SER A 85 11.46 8.50 17.31
N ILE A 86 11.15 7.25 16.98
CA ILE A 86 11.86 6.07 17.47
C ILE A 86 13.13 5.86 16.65
N MET A 87 14.24 5.57 17.33
CA MET A 87 15.57 5.45 16.71
C MET A 87 15.94 4.02 16.29
N SER A 88 15.25 2.99 16.81
CA SER A 88 15.55 1.58 16.54
C SER A 88 14.29 0.72 16.45
N TRP A 89 14.33 -0.28 15.57
CA TRP A 89 13.20 -1.18 15.36
C TRP A 89 13.13 -2.25 16.45
N HIS A 90 12.01 -2.31 17.17
CA HIS A 90 11.73 -3.32 18.18
C HIS A 90 10.28 -3.85 18.05
N SER A 91 10.01 -5.05 18.55
CA SER A 91 8.66 -5.62 18.52
C SER A 91 7.66 -4.84 19.39
N VAL A 92 8.16 -4.34 20.53
CA VAL A 92 7.44 -3.44 21.43
C VAL A 92 8.32 -2.22 21.66
N ASP A 93 7.72 -1.05 21.56
CA ASP A 93 8.39 0.23 21.50
C ASP A 93 7.65 1.24 22.35
N GLY A 94 8.11 1.37 23.60
CA GLY A 94 7.36 2.04 24.66
C GLY A 94 5.98 1.41 24.83
N ASP A 95 4.94 2.19 24.56
CA ASP A 95 3.54 1.77 24.67
C ASP A 95 2.98 1.18 23.36
N PHE A 96 3.82 0.96 22.34
CA PHE A 96 3.38 0.47 21.04
C PHE A 96 3.87 -0.93 20.71
N ASP A 97 2.91 -1.84 20.49
CA ASP A 97 3.15 -3.21 20.05
C ASP A 97 2.92 -3.33 18.52
N TYR A 98 4.02 -3.56 17.79
CA TYR A 98 3.99 -3.74 16.33
C TYR A 98 3.29 -5.04 15.91
N GLU A 99 3.38 -6.10 16.74
CA GLU A 99 2.73 -7.37 16.47
C GLU A 99 1.21 -7.23 16.64
N GLN A 100 0.76 -6.62 17.74
CA GLN A 100 -0.65 -6.32 17.96
C GLN A 100 -1.20 -5.43 16.85
N PHE A 101 -0.47 -4.38 16.46
CA PHE A 101 -0.89 -3.50 15.39
C PHE A 101 -1.01 -4.21 14.05
N TRP A 102 -0.05 -5.07 13.70
CA TRP A 102 -0.13 -5.90 12.50
C TRP A 102 -1.39 -6.78 12.51
N ARG A 103 -1.68 -7.44 13.64
CA ARG A 103 -2.88 -8.26 13.80
C ARG A 103 -4.15 -7.44 13.60
N VAL A 104 -4.22 -6.25 14.18
CA VAL A 104 -5.36 -5.32 14.03
C VAL A 104 -5.58 -4.93 12.57
N ILE A 105 -4.50 -4.58 11.83
CA ILE A 105 -4.62 -4.25 10.40
C ILE A 105 -5.11 -5.46 9.61
N VAL A 106 -4.50 -6.63 9.81
CA VAL A 106 -4.91 -7.84 9.09
C VAL A 106 -6.36 -8.21 9.40
N ASP A 107 -6.78 -8.11 10.65
CA ASP A 107 -8.15 -8.37 11.07
C ASP A 107 -9.13 -7.34 10.52
N PHE A 108 -8.76 -6.07 10.39
CA PHE A 108 -9.58 -5.07 9.69
C PHE A 108 -9.94 -5.51 8.26
N PHE A 109 -8.96 -6.04 7.52
CA PHE A 109 -9.18 -6.48 6.14
C PHE A 109 -9.83 -7.87 6.02
N LYS A 110 -9.59 -8.78 6.97
CA LYS A 110 -10.10 -10.18 6.88
C LYS A 110 -11.39 -10.42 7.64
N ARG A 111 -11.60 -9.72 8.75
CA ARG A 111 -12.68 -9.95 9.73
C ARG A 111 -13.60 -8.74 9.85
N ALA A 112 -13.79 -8.00 8.75
CA ALA A 112 -14.70 -6.86 8.71
C ALA A 112 -16.13 -7.27 9.14
N PRO A 113 -16.74 -6.60 10.13
CA PRO A 113 -18.02 -7.01 10.69
C PRO A 113 -19.18 -6.68 9.73
N GLY A 114 -19.92 -7.71 9.33
CA GLY A 114 -21.10 -7.58 8.48
C GLY A 114 -20.81 -7.32 7.00
N ARG A 115 -21.87 -7.37 6.19
CA ARG A 115 -21.79 -7.31 4.72
C ARG A 115 -21.32 -5.95 4.20
N VAL A 116 -21.76 -4.86 4.84
CA VAL A 116 -21.42 -3.50 4.41
C VAL A 116 -19.93 -3.21 4.60
N ALA A 117 -19.36 -3.56 5.76
CA ALA A 117 -17.93 -3.37 6.01
C ALA A 117 -17.07 -4.25 5.09
N GLN A 118 -17.46 -5.51 4.88
CA GLN A 118 -16.79 -6.37 3.89
C GLN A 118 -16.81 -5.78 2.48
N GLN A 119 -17.92 -5.16 2.07
CA GLN A 119 -18.00 -4.51 0.77
C GLN A 119 -17.04 -3.31 0.67
N ARG A 120 -16.94 -2.49 1.71
CA ARG A 120 -15.98 -1.36 1.77
C ARG A 120 -14.53 -1.85 1.67
N VAL A 121 -14.18 -2.87 2.46
CA VAL A 121 -12.85 -3.49 2.40
C VAL A 121 -12.54 -4.07 1.02
N ASN A 122 -13.51 -4.73 0.38
CA ASN A 122 -13.35 -5.24 -0.98
C ASN A 122 -13.15 -4.12 -2.01
N VAL A 123 -13.86 -3.01 -1.88
CA VAL A 123 -13.67 -1.81 -2.70
C VAL A 123 -12.26 -1.24 -2.48
N LEU A 124 -11.81 -1.16 -1.23
CA LEU A 124 -10.48 -0.68 -0.86
C LEU A 124 -9.37 -1.57 -1.44
N LEU A 125 -9.46 -2.89 -1.32
CA LEU A 125 -8.48 -3.83 -1.91
C LEU A 125 -8.46 -3.77 -3.44
N LYS A 126 -9.62 -3.59 -4.08
CA LYS A 126 -9.70 -3.35 -5.52
C LYS A 126 -9.03 -2.05 -5.91
N TRP A 127 -9.22 -0.99 -5.13
CA TRP A 127 -8.57 0.30 -5.34
C TRP A 127 -7.04 0.17 -5.23
N TRP A 128 -6.54 -0.44 -4.15
CA TRP A 128 -5.11 -0.71 -3.97
C TRP A 128 -4.52 -1.50 -5.13
N THR A 129 -5.22 -2.54 -5.59
CA THR A 129 -4.77 -3.34 -6.74
C THR A 129 -4.64 -2.49 -8.00
N ARG A 130 -5.55 -1.54 -8.25
CA ARG A 130 -5.48 -0.64 -9.41
C ARG A 130 -4.36 0.40 -9.33
N CYS A 131 -4.00 0.84 -8.12
CA CYS A 131 -2.94 1.83 -7.91
C CYS A 131 -1.53 1.22 -8.03
N ILE A 132 -1.41 -0.09 -7.79
CA ILE A 132 -0.13 -0.80 -7.76
C ILE A 132 0.13 -1.64 -9.03
N VAL A 133 -0.86 -2.39 -9.51
CA VAL A 133 -0.74 -3.37 -10.61
C VAL A 133 -1.34 -2.82 -11.90
#